data_AF-A0A384IBM0-F1
#
_entry.id   AF-A0A384IBM0-F1
#
_cell.length_a   1.000
_cell.length_b   1.000
_cell.length_c   1.000
_cell.angle_alpha   90.00
_cell.angle_beta   90.00
_cell.angle_gamma   90.00
#
_symmetry.space_group_name_H-M   'P 1'
#
loop_
_entity.id
_entity.type
_entity.pdbx_description
1 polymer ?
#
loop_
_entity_poly.entity_id
_entity_poly.type
_entity_poly.pdbx_seq_one_letter_code
_entity_poly.pdbx_strand_id
1 'polypeptide(L)'
;MLVAERVRVREIDDDEGQRLLRIIRRGSGSVVTWRRAQMVLLSAQGMPVAKIAEVTFTSVDRVRDVIHNFNADGFDSLYPKYKGGRPRTFTLPERREIKKIAKSRPTEHGLPFSTWSLAKLADFLVAEGVVDDISHEGLRVLLREEGVSFQRIKTWKTSRDPDYAAKKARVEHLYAIADGEVIPEEGEPEVVLCLDEFGPLNLQPHPGRQWAERGGRHKDPGREPRPRRRATYTRPHGVRHLFAAYDLGKDKLYGHIKPKKNRTRFLEFCRYLRSLYPPKIRIAIVLDNFSPHLTTKRDSRVGDWAAANNVEFAYTPTNSSWLNRIEAQFTALRYFTLDGTDHASHKEQGSMIRRYIIWRNRHADDQRLRAVVDRANVA
;
A
#
# COMPACT_ATOMS: atom_id res chain seq x y z
N MET A 1 11.06 -72.88 -10.11
CA MET A 1 10.96 -71.79 -9.11
C MET A 1 11.24 -70.48 -9.85
N LEU A 2 10.19 -69.81 -10.35
CA LEU A 2 10.33 -68.53 -11.04
C LEU A 2 10.73 -67.48 -10.00
N VAL A 3 11.94 -66.96 -10.10
CA VAL A 3 12.43 -65.88 -9.24
C VAL A 3 11.60 -64.64 -9.59
N ALA A 4 10.77 -64.17 -8.66
CA ALA A 4 10.00 -62.95 -8.84
C ALA A 4 10.95 -61.80 -9.20
N GLU A 5 10.68 -61.16 -10.33
CA GLU A 5 11.52 -60.11 -10.89
C GLU A 5 11.61 -58.93 -9.91
N ARG A 6 12.82 -58.46 -9.65
CA ARG A 6 13.04 -57.38 -8.68
C ARG A 6 12.55 -56.06 -9.27
N VAL A 7 11.59 -55.41 -8.60
CA VAL A 7 11.08 -54.08 -9.00
C VAL A 7 12.23 -53.08 -9.11
N ARG A 8 12.43 -52.55 -10.31
CA ARG A 8 13.44 -51.56 -10.66
C ARG A 8 12.88 -50.55 -11.64
N VAL A 9 13.46 -49.36 -11.65
CA VAL A 9 13.19 -48.37 -12.70
C VAL A 9 13.63 -48.94 -14.06
N ARG A 10 12.86 -48.63 -15.12
CA ARG A 10 13.28 -48.87 -16.50
C ARG A 10 14.61 -48.18 -16.80
N GLU A 11 15.30 -48.59 -17.86
CA GLU A 11 16.47 -47.83 -18.32
C GLU A 11 16.09 -46.37 -18.54
N ILE A 12 16.91 -45.49 -17.96
CA ILE A 12 16.81 -44.04 -18.12
C ILE A 12 17.95 -43.60 -19.02
N ASP A 13 17.67 -42.69 -19.94
CA ASP A 13 18.69 -42.11 -20.80
C ASP A 13 19.47 -40.99 -20.08
N ASP A 14 20.50 -40.47 -20.74
CA ASP A 14 21.34 -39.41 -20.18
C ASP A 14 20.56 -38.12 -19.90
N ASP A 15 19.55 -37.76 -20.70
CA ASP A 15 18.73 -36.56 -20.47
C ASP A 15 17.84 -36.72 -19.24
N GLU A 16 17.19 -37.88 -19.10
CA GLU A 16 16.40 -38.25 -17.93
C GLU A 16 17.27 -38.28 -16.66
N GLY A 17 18.48 -38.85 -16.75
CA GLY A 17 19.46 -38.85 -15.67
C GLY A 17 19.87 -37.43 -15.25
N GLN A 18 20.21 -36.56 -16.20
CA GLN A 18 20.55 -35.16 -15.95
C GLN A 18 19.38 -34.38 -15.35
N ARG A 19 18.15 -34.66 -15.80
CA ARG A 19 16.93 -34.03 -15.26
C ARG A 19 16.66 -34.44 -13.82
N LEU A 20 16.83 -35.72 -13.46
CA LEU A 20 16.74 -36.19 -12.06
C LEU A 20 17.78 -35.52 -11.18
N LEU A 21 19.04 -35.44 -11.63
CA LEU A 21 20.12 -34.77 -10.91
C LEU A 21 19.83 -33.28 -10.70
N ARG A 22 19.27 -32.60 -11.71
CA ARG A 22 18.87 -31.19 -11.61
C ARG A 22 17.78 -30.97 -10.56
N ILE A 23 16.82 -31.89 -10.45
CA ILE A 23 15.77 -31.84 -9.42
C ILE A 23 16.40 -32.02 -8.03
N ILE A 24 17.32 -32.98 -7.87
CA ILE A 24 17.92 -33.29 -6.56
C ILE A 24 18.88 -32.18 -6.09
N ARG A 25 19.63 -31.56 -7.01
CA ARG A 25 20.57 -30.46 -6.70
C ARG A 25 19.91 -29.12 -6.43
N ARG A 26 18.63 -28.95 -6.80
CA ARG A 26 17.89 -27.70 -6.51
C ARG A 26 17.58 -27.60 -5.01
N GLY A 27 17.95 -26.48 -4.40
CA GLY A 27 17.60 -26.14 -3.01
C GLY A 27 16.19 -25.56 -2.83
N SER A 28 15.38 -25.50 -3.89
CA SER A 28 14.02 -24.96 -3.89
C SER A 28 13.07 -25.83 -4.72
N GLY A 29 11.80 -25.92 -4.30
CA GLY A 29 10.76 -26.70 -5.00
C GLY A 29 9.96 -27.63 -4.09
N SER A 30 9.12 -28.47 -4.68
CA SER A 30 8.31 -29.44 -3.93
C SER A 30 9.18 -30.53 -3.33
N VAL A 31 9.16 -30.65 -2.00
CA VAL A 31 9.82 -31.73 -1.24
C VAL A 31 9.33 -33.10 -1.71
N VAL A 32 8.06 -33.21 -2.13
CA VAL A 32 7.49 -34.46 -2.65
C VAL A 32 8.16 -34.87 -3.95
N THR A 33 8.34 -33.93 -4.89
CA THR A 33 9.03 -34.18 -6.16
C THR A 33 10.48 -34.53 -5.96
N TRP A 34 11.16 -33.81 -5.06
CA TRP A 34 12.55 -34.07 -4.71
C TRP A 34 12.75 -35.50 -4.16
N ARG A 35 11.92 -35.92 -3.19
CA ARG A 35 11.98 -37.28 -2.63
C ARG A 35 11.71 -38.37 -3.67
N ARG A 36 10.70 -38.18 -4.53
CA ARG A 36 10.38 -39.15 -5.60
C ARG A 36 11.53 -39.28 -6.61
N ALA A 37 12.11 -38.15 -7.04
CA ALA A 37 13.25 -38.15 -7.96
C ALA A 37 14.48 -38.85 -7.34
N GLN A 38 14.73 -38.64 -6.05
CA GLN A 38 15.80 -39.33 -5.32
C GLN A 38 15.61 -40.86 -5.33
N MET A 39 14.39 -41.36 -5.10
CA MET A 39 14.08 -42.79 -5.15
C MET A 39 14.34 -43.40 -6.54
N VAL A 40 13.90 -42.70 -7.59
CA VAL A 40 14.10 -43.13 -8.99
C VAL A 40 15.59 -43.19 -9.34
N LEU A 41 16.36 -42.16 -8.98
CA LEU A 41 17.79 -42.11 -9.26
C LEU A 41 18.55 -43.23 -8.52
N LEU A 42 18.25 -43.48 -7.24
CA LEU A 42 18.86 -44.57 -6.49
C LEU A 42 18.50 -45.94 -7.09
N SER A 43 17.28 -46.12 -7.57
CA SER A 43 16.89 -47.34 -8.26
C SER A 43 17.62 -47.50 -9.60
N ALA A 44 17.87 -46.41 -10.34
CA ALA A 44 18.62 -46.45 -11.60
C ALA A 44 20.08 -46.85 -11.38
N GLN A 45 20.64 -46.47 -10.23
CA GLN A 45 21.99 -46.88 -9.80
C GLN A 45 22.06 -48.34 -9.29
N GLY A 46 20.98 -49.12 -9.42
CA GLY A 46 20.94 -50.53 -9.06
C GLY A 46 20.66 -50.81 -7.58
N MET A 47 20.38 -49.79 -6.77
CA MET A 47 20.10 -49.95 -5.34
C MET A 47 18.80 -50.76 -5.11
N PRO A 48 18.79 -51.78 -4.24
CA PRO A 48 17.56 -52.51 -3.92
C PRO A 48 16.52 -51.64 -3.20
N VAL A 49 15.24 -51.85 -3.50
CA VAL A 49 14.09 -51.11 -2.93
C VAL A 49 14.15 -51.01 -1.39
N ALA A 50 14.50 -52.10 -0.69
CA ALA A 50 14.64 -52.09 0.76
C ALA A 50 15.69 -51.08 1.25
N LYS A 51 16.83 -50.97 0.56
CA LYS A 51 17.89 -50.02 0.90
C LYS A 51 17.51 -48.59 0.54
N ILE A 52 16.78 -48.39 -0.57
CA ILE A 52 16.24 -47.07 -0.94
C ILE A 52 15.28 -46.57 0.15
N ALA A 53 14.42 -47.44 0.67
CA ALA A 53 13.48 -47.10 1.74
C ALA A 53 14.20 -46.63 3.02
N GLU A 54 15.29 -47.30 3.41
CA GLU A 54 16.15 -46.87 4.52
C GLU A 54 16.77 -45.49 4.28
N VAL A 55 17.38 -45.27 3.11
CA VAL A 55 18.10 -44.03 2.78
C VAL A 55 17.15 -42.83 2.63
N THR A 56 15.94 -43.07 2.12
CA THR A 56 14.93 -42.02 1.88
C THR A 56 13.94 -41.87 3.02
N PHE A 57 14.11 -42.63 4.13
CA PHE A 57 13.27 -42.63 5.31
C PHE A 57 11.77 -42.77 4.99
N THR A 58 11.42 -43.79 4.18
CA THR A 58 10.04 -44.09 3.79
C THR A 58 9.74 -45.59 3.82
N SER A 59 8.51 -46.00 3.48
CA SER A 59 8.14 -47.41 3.42
C SER A 59 8.57 -48.06 2.09
N VAL A 60 8.85 -49.37 2.13
CA VAL A 60 9.21 -50.16 0.94
C VAL A 60 8.11 -50.09 -0.12
N ASP A 61 6.84 -50.15 0.29
CA ASP A 61 5.69 -50.05 -0.62
C ASP A 61 5.64 -48.70 -1.32
N ARG A 62 5.97 -47.62 -0.60
CA ARG A 62 6.02 -46.29 -1.20
C ARG A 62 7.10 -46.18 -2.27
N VAL A 63 8.26 -46.81 -2.06
CA VAL A 63 9.33 -46.86 -3.08
C VAL A 63 8.88 -47.67 -4.29
N ARG A 64 8.22 -48.83 -4.09
CA ARG A 64 7.66 -49.63 -5.19
C ARG A 64 6.64 -48.83 -6.01
N ASP A 65 5.73 -48.13 -5.33
CA ASP A 65 4.73 -47.28 -6.00
C ASP A 65 5.40 -46.20 -6.83
N VAL A 66 6.43 -45.53 -6.29
CA VAL A 66 7.14 -44.47 -7.04
C VAL A 66 7.84 -45.05 -8.27
N ILE A 67 8.47 -46.22 -8.15
CA ILE A 67 9.12 -46.89 -9.29
C ILE A 67 8.08 -47.30 -10.33
N HIS A 68 6.99 -47.94 -9.93
CA HIS A 68 5.92 -48.34 -10.85
C HIS A 68 5.29 -47.13 -11.56
N ASN A 69 4.97 -46.08 -10.82
CA ASN A 69 4.40 -44.86 -11.39
C ASN A 69 5.38 -44.16 -12.34
N PHE A 70 6.69 -44.17 -12.05
CA PHE A 70 7.69 -43.61 -12.96
C PHE A 70 7.86 -44.46 -14.23
N ASN A 71 7.82 -45.78 -14.11
CA ASN A 71 7.89 -46.67 -15.26
C ASN A 71 6.67 -46.51 -16.19
N ALA A 72 5.49 -46.22 -15.63
CA ALA A 72 4.25 -46.00 -16.37
C ALA A 72 4.12 -44.58 -16.94
N ASP A 73 4.31 -43.55 -16.10
CA ASP A 73 3.98 -42.15 -16.41
C ASP A 73 5.22 -41.24 -16.54
N GLY A 74 6.44 -41.77 -16.42
CA GLY A 74 7.68 -40.99 -16.49
C GLY A 74 7.76 -39.86 -15.46
N PHE A 75 8.30 -38.71 -15.86
CA PHE A 75 8.48 -37.55 -14.98
C PHE A 75 7.17 -36.98 -14.41
N ASP A 76 6.04 -37.16 -15.09
CA ASP A 76 4.74 -36.65 -14.61
C ASP A 76 4.32 -37.31 -13.30
N SER A 77 4.77 -38.54 -13.04
CA SER A 77 4.58 -39.23 -11.75
C SER A 77 5.30 -38.56 -10.57
N LEU A 78 6.37 -37.79 -10.84
CA LEU A 78 7.18 -37.18 -9.79
C LEU A 78 6.52 -35.92 -9.23
N TYR A 79 5.60 -35.30 -9.97
CA TYR A 79 4.91 -34.10 -9.52
C TYR A 79 3.68 -34.45 -8.68
N PRO A 80 3.49 -33.82 -7.51
CA PRO A 80 2.29 -34.03 -6.71
C PRO A 80 1.05 -33.55 -7.49
N LYS A 81 0.16 -34.49 -7.83
CA LYS A 81 -1.18 -34.19 -8.32
C LYS A 81 -2.05 -33.84 -7.11
N TYR A 82 -1.98 -32.59 -6.63
CA TYR A 82 -2.89 -32.11 -5.59
C TYR A 82 -4.33 -32.10 -6.15
N LYS A 83 -5.05 -33.20 -5.99
CA LYS A 83 -6.49 -33.26 -6.25
C LYS A 83 -7.23 -33.21 -4.91
N GLY A 84 -8.33 -32.46 -4.86
CA GLY A 84 -9.26 -32.47 -3.73
C GLY A 84 -8.95 -31.46 -2.63
N GLY A 85 -9.14 -30.17 -2.92
CA GLY A 85 -9.53 -29.24 -1.85
C GLY A 85 -11.00 -29.49 -1.47
N ARG A 86 -11.40 -29.12 -0.25
CA ARG A 86 -12.82 -29.08 0.13
C ARG A 86 -13.59 -28.28 -0.95
N PRO A 87 -14.72 -28.80 -1.46
CA PRO A 87 -15.56 -28.03 -2.38
C PRO A 87 -15.85 -26.64 -1.81
N ARG A 88 -15.90 -25.63 -2.68
CA ARG A 88 -16.22 -24.25 -2.26
C ARG A 88 -17.60 -24.27 -1.60
N THR A 89 -17.67 -23.85 -0.34
CA THR A 89 -18.91 -23.91 0.45
C THR A 89 -19.98 -22.94 -0.04
N PHE A 90 -19.58 -21.81 -0.64
CA PHE A 90 -20.49 -20.78 -1.14
C PHE A 90 -20.57 -20.79 -2.66
N THR A 91 -21.78 -20.84 -3.17
CA THR A 91 -22.15 -20.71 -4.57
C THR A 91 -21.89 -19.30 -5.10
N LEU A 92 -21.88 -19.12 -6.42
CA LEU A 92 -21.69 -17.82 -7.04
C LEU A 92 -22.82 -16.81 -6.69
N PRO A 93 -24.11 -17.21 -6.65
CA PRO A 93 -25.19 -16.32 -6.19
C PRO A 93 -24.97 -15.81 -4.76
N GLU A 94 -24.65 -16.70 -3.82
CA GLU A 94 -24.41 -16.32 -2.42
C GLU A 94 -23.23 -15.35 -2.31
N ARG A 95 -22.13 -15.61 -3.01
CA ARG A 95 -20.98 -14.69 -3.06
C ARG A 95 -21.36 -13.30 -3.55
N ARG A 96 -22.20 -13.20 -4.60
CA ARG A 96 -22.66 -11.91 -5.13
C ARG A 96 -23.53 -11.17 -4.11
N GLU A 97 -24.42 -11.87 -3.43
CA GLU A 97 -25.30 -11.25 -2.44
C GLU A 97 -24.52 -10.83 -1.18
N ILE A 98 -23.61 -11.67 -0.69
CA ILE A 98 -22.66 -11.32 0.39
C ILE A 98 -21.90 -10.03 0.03
N LYS A 99 -21.36 -9.96 -1.19
CA LYS A 99 -20.62 -8.78 -1.68
C LYS A 99 -21.50 -7.54 -1.76
N LYS A 100 -22.74 -7.67 -2.24
CA LYS A 100 -23.71 -6.59 -2.34
C LYS A 100 -24.04 -6.03 -0.96
N ILE A 101 -24.37 -6.90 -0.01
CA ILE A 101 -24.69 -6.53 1.37
C ILE A 101 -23.46 -5.91 2.05
N ALA A 102 -22.26 -6.48 1.89
CA ALA A 102 -21.03 -5.94 2.46
C ALA A 102 -20.72 -4.51 1.99
N LYS A 103 -21.13 -4.13 0.77
CA LYS A 103 -20.94 -2.79 0.20
C LYS A 103 -22.04 -1.79 0.57
N SER A 104 -23.17 -2.26 1.08
CA SER A 104 -24.29 -1.43 1.53
C SER A 104 -24.09 -0.95 2.96
N ARG A 105 -24.91 0.01 3.41
CA ARG A 105 -24.87 0.46 4.81
C ARG A 105 -25.83 -0.37 5.66
N PRO A 106 -25.47 -0.74 6.91
CA PRO A 106 -26.41 -1.44 7.78
C PRO A 106 -27.73 -0.67 8.01
N THR A 107 -27.69 0.66 7.96
CA THR A 107 -28.89 1.51 8.03
C THR A 107 -29.85 1.33 6.85
N GLU A 108 -29.34 0.95 5.67
CA GLU A 108 -30.18 0.62 4.50
C GLU A 108 -30.97 -0.68 4.73
N HIS A 109 -30.56 -1.49 5.71
CA HIS A 109 -31.23 -2.71 6.16
C HIS A 109 -31.96 -2.52 7.50
N GLY A 110 -32.24 -1.27 7.90
CA GLY A 110 -32.99 -0.98 9.12
C GLY A 110 -32.20 -1.20 10.43
N LEU A 111 -30.88 -1.42 10.37
CA LEU A 111 -30.07 -1.68 11.55
C LEU A 111 -29.56 -0.38 12.20
N PRO A 112 -29.47 -0.32 13.55
CA PRO A 112 -29.13 0.91 14.28
C PRO A 112 -27.61 1.17 14.36
N PHE A 113 -26.86 0.83 13.32
CA PHE A 113 -25.41 1.07 13.26
C PHE A 113 -24.93 1.51 11.87
N SER A 114 -23.89 2.33 11.84
CA SER A 114 -23.39 2.96 10.62
C SER A 114 -22.32 2.16 9.88
N THR A 115 -21.88 1.01 10.41
CA THR A 115 -20.75 0.26 9.85
C THR A 115 -20.86 -1.24 10.14
N TRP A 116 -20.53 -2.05 9.13
CA TRP A 116 -20.39 -3.51 9.27
C TRP A 116 -19.09 -3.87 10.01
N SER A 117 -19.20 -4.67 11.06
CA SER A 117 -18.09 -5.53 11.50
C SER A 117 -18.24 -6.90 10.85
N LEU A 118 -17.17 -7.70 10.79
CA LEU A 118 -17.27 -9.08 10.27
C LEU A 118 -18.32 -9.90 11.00
N ALA A 119 -18.42 -9.74 12.33
CA ALA A 119 -19.44 -10.42 13.14
C ALA A 119 -20.85 -9.97 12.76
N LYS A 120 -21.12 -8.66 12.77
CA LYS A 120 -22.44 -8.13 12.43
C LYS A 120 -22.88 -8.49 11.01
N LEU A 121 -21.93 -8.51 10.07
CA LEU A 121 -22.22 -8.90 8.69
C LEU A 121 -22.50 -10.41 8.61
N ALA A 122 -21.72 -11.26 9.28
CA ALA A 122 -21.99 -12.70 9.33
C ALA A 122 -23.36 -13.01 9.96
N ASP A 123 -23.65 -12.41 11.12
CA ASP A 123 -24.94 -12.56 11.82
C ASP A 123 -26.11 -12.15 10.92
N PHE A 124 -25.97 -11.02 10.22
CA PHE A 124 -27.01 -10.53 9.30
C PHE A 124 -27.19 -11.43 8.08
N LEU A 125 -26.09 -11.92 7.48
CA LEU A 125 -26.17 -12.83 6.33
C LEU A 125 -26.87 -14.15 6.66
N VAL A 126 -26.67 -14.66 7.88
CA VAL A 126 -27.38 -15.86 8.37
C VAL A 126 -28.84 -15.54 8.68
N ALA A 127 -29.11 -14.42 9.36
CA ALA A 127 -30.48 -14.02 9.72
C ALA A 127 -31.37 -13.76 8.50
N GLU A 128 -30.83 -13.17 7.44
CA GLU A 128 -31.52 -12.94 6.16
C GLU A 128 -31.58 -14.19 5.26
N GLY A 129 -31.01 -15.33 5.69
CA GLY A 129 -31.00 -16.57 4.93
C GLY A 129 -30.14 -16.52 3.66
N VAL A 130 -29.16 -15.61 3.59
CA VAL A 130 -28.22 -15.52 2.46
C VAL A 130 -27.25 -16.68 2.46
N VAL A 131 -26.91 -17.19 3.65
CA VAL A 131 -26.10 -18.40 3.87
C VAL A 131 -26.60 -19.12 5.13
N ASP A 132 -26.47 -20.45 5.16
CA ASP A 132 -26.83 -21.23 6.36
C ASP A 132 -25.87 -20.99 7.54
N ASP A 133 -24.57 -20.89 7.23
CA ASP A 133 -23.51 -20.61 8.21
C ASP A 133 -22.29 -19.98 7.53
N ILE A 134 -21.62 -19.06 8.23
CA ILE A 134 -20.35 -18.48 7.79
C ILE A 134 -19.47 -18.04 8.95
N SER A 135 -18.26 -18.62 9.02
CA SER A 135 -17.26 -18.15 9.99
C SER A 135 -16.71 -16.76 9.63
N HIS A 136 -16.33 -15.97 10.65
CA HIS A 136 -15.74 -14.64 10.44
C HIS A 136 -14.48 -14.66 9.54
N GLU A 137 -13.65 -15.69 9.69
CA GLU A 137 -12.45 -15.86 8.87
C GLU A 137 -12.81 -16.25 7.43
N GLY A 138 -13.81 -17.11 7.24
CA GLY A 138 -14.35 -17.45 5.92
C GLY A 138 -14.89 -16.22 5.20
N LEU A 139 -15.68 -15.39 5.89
CA LEU A 139 -16.19 -14.12 5.36
C LEU A 139 -15.04 -13.16 5.02
N ARG A 140 -14.02 -13.04 5.87
CA ARG A 140 -12.85 -12.18 5.64
C ARG A 140 -12.09 -12.59 4.36
N VAL A 141 -11.84 -13.89 4.19
CA VAL A 141 -11.16 -14.43 3.00
C VAL A 141 -12.01 -14.22 1.75
N LEU A 142 -13.31 -14.52 1.83
CA LEU A 142 -14.26 -14.33 0.72
C LEU A 142 -14.30 -12.87 0.27
N LEU A 143 -14.46 -11.92 1.19
CA LEU A 143 -14.47 -10.49 0.84
C LEU A 143 -13.17 -10.07 0.17
N ARG A 144 -12.02 -10.57 0.65
CA ARG A 144 -10.72 -10.26 0.04
C ARG A 144 -10.59 -10.83 -1.37
N GLU A 145 -11.04 -12.05 -1.62
CA GLU A 145 -11.09 -12.65 -2.96
C GLU A 145 -12.02 -11.87 -3.90
N GLU A 146 -13.12 -11.33 -3.36
CA GLU A 146 -14.09 -10.50 -4.09
C GLU A 146 -13.63 -9.05 -4.29
N GLY A 147 -12.42 -8.68 -3.84
CA GLY A 147 -11.87 -7.33 -3.93
C GLY A 147 -12.52 -6.32 -2.97
N VAL A 148 -13.23 -6.79 -1.94
CA VAL A 148 -13.83 -5.96 -0.89
C VAL A 148 -12.89 -5.88 0.30
N SER A 149 -12.59 -4.67 0.75
CA SER A 149 -11.78 -4.43 1.94
C SER A 149 -12.43 -3.40 2.85
N PHE A 150 -12.14 -3.50 4.15
CA PHE A 150 -12.64 -2.54 5.12
C PHE A 150 -11.84 -1.23 5.03
N GLN A 151 -12.48 -0.19 4.49
CA GLN A 151 -11.84 1.09 4.19
C GLN A 151 -12.50 2.23 4.95
N ARG A 152 -11.72 3.28 5.23
CA ARG A 152 -12.27 4.55 5.71
C ARG A 152 -12.93 5.27 4.54
N ILE A 153 -14.24 5.45 4.61
CA ILE A 153 -15.00 6.16 3.58
C ILE A 153 -14.61 7.65 3.62
N LYS A 154 -14.26 8.22 2.46
CA LYS A 154 -14.00 9.66 2.29
C LYS A 154 -15.32 10.39 2.01
N THR A 155 -15.49 11.61 2.52
CA THR A 155 -16.63 12.45 2.13
C THR A 155 -16.40 12.98 0.72
N TRP A 156 -17.25 12.61 -0.23
CA TRP A 156 -17.24 13.14 -1.59
C TRP A 156 -18.09 14.42 -1.65
N LYS A 157 -17.53 15.50 -2.16
CA LYS A 157 -18.25 16.74 -2.44
C LYS A 157 -18.16 17.03 -3.93
N THR A 158 -19.29 17.12 -4.61
CA THR A 158 -19.33 17.61 -5.99
C THR A 158 -18.95 19.10 -5.98
N SER A 159 -17.99 19.48 -6.84
CA SER A 159 -17.64 20.89 -7.02
C SER A 159 -18.81 21.67 -7.62
N ARG A 160 -19.01 22.90 -7.15
CA ARG A 160 -19.94 23.88 -7.75
C ARG A 160 -19.19 25.04 -8.41
N ASP A 161 -17.92 24.83 -8.72
CA ASP A 161 -17.07 25.83 -9.35
C ASP A 161 -17.53 26.05 -10.80
N PRO A 162 -17.93 27.29 -11.20
CA PRO A 162 -18.35 27.56 -12.57
C PRO A 162 -17.27 27.22 -13.60
N ASP A 163 -16.00 27.35 -13.22
CA ASP A 163 -14.85 27.10 -14.11
C ASP A 163 -14.27 25.69 -13.91
N TYR A 164 -15.04 24.76 -13.35
CA TYR A 164 -14.57 23.43 -12.98
C TYR A 164 -13.83 22.72 -14.13
N ALA A 165 -14.46 22.66 -15.31
CA ALA A 165 -13.91 21.96 -16.45
C ALA A 165 -12.59 22.58 -16.94
N ALA A 166 -12.54 23.92 -17.04
CA ALA A 166 -11.35 24.63 -17.51
C ALA A 166 -10.17 24.49 -16.53
N LYS A 167 -10.42 24.68 -15.22
CA LYS A 167 -9.38 24.51 -14.18
C LYS A 167 -8.88 23.07 -14.12
N LYS A 168 -9.80 22.11 -14.17
CA LYS A 168 -9.45 20.69 -14.18
C LYS A 168 -8.58 20.35 -15.39
N ALA A 169 -9.01 20.73 -16.59
CA ALA A 169 -8.26 20.47 -17.82
C ALA A 169 -6.86 21.10 -17.79
N ARG A 170 -6.71 22.33 -17.26
CA ARG A 170 -5.39 22.96 -17.12
C ARG A 170 -4.48 22.18 -16.16
N VAL A 171 -5.00 21.76 -15.01
CA VAL A 171 -4.21 20.96 -14.05
C VAL A 171 -3.83 19.60 -14.63
N GLU A 172 -4.75 18.91 -15.31
CA GLU A 172 -4.47 17.63 -15.99
C GLU A 172 -3.40 17.80 -17.08
N HIS A 173 -3.47 18.88 -17.87
CA HIS A 173 -2.45 19.17 -18.87
C HIS A 173 -1.06 19.42 -18.27
N LEU A 174 -0.97 20.20 -17.18
CA LEU A 174 0.29 20.41 -16.47
C LEU A 174 0.86 19.10 -15.92
N TYR A 175 0.01 18.19 -15.46
CA TYR A 175 0.45 16.87 -15.03
C TYR A 175 0.93 16.02 -16.20
N ALA A 176 0.27 16.05 -17.35
CA ALA A 176 0.73 15.35 -18.55
C ALA A 176 2.12 15.87 -19.02
N ILE A 177 2.38 17.18 -18.90
CA ILE A 177 3.72 17.75 -19.11
C ILE A 177 4.72 17.18 -18.09
N ALA A 178 4.37 17.19 -16.81
CA ALA A 178 5.26 16.72 -15.74
C ALA A 178 5.59 15.23 -15.84
N ASP A 179 4.63 14.43 -16.29
CA ASP A 179 4.76 12.98 -16.47
C ASP A 179 5.44 12.62 -17.81
N GLY A 180 5.73 13.62 -18.66
CA GLY A 180 6.36 13.43 -19.97
C GLY A 180 5.43 12.81 -21.02
N GLU A 181 4.12 12.80 -20.78
CA GLU A 181 3.10 12.32 -21.71
C GLU A 181 2.88 13.30 -22.87
N VAL A 182 3.19 14.58 -22.65
CA VAL A 182 3.09 15.65 -23.65
C VAL A 182 4.39 16.44 -23.67
N ILE A 183 4.86 16.77 -24.88
CA ILE A 183 5.98 17.69 -25.07
C ILE A 183 5.43 19.12 -24.90
N PRO A 184 5.93 19.91 -23.94
CA PRO A 184 5.44 21.27 -23.73
C PRO A 184 5.75 22.14 -24.94
N GLU A 185 4.74 22.89 -25.40
CA GLU A 185 4.89 23.89 -26.45
C GLU A 185 5.68 25.11 -25.95
N GLU A 186 6.09 25.99 -26.87
CA GLU A 186 6.79 27.23 -26.50
C GLU A 186 5.92 28.09 -25.56
N GLY A 187 6.47 28.42 -24.39
CA GLY A 187 5.78 29.23 -23.39
C GLY A 187 4.99 28.44 -22.34
N GLU A 188 4.89 27.10 -22.46
CA GLU A 188 4.37 26.23 -21.41
C GLU A 188 5.38 26.08 -20.24
N PRO A 189 4.92 25.77 -19.02
CA PRO A 189 5.79 25.50 -17.89
C PRO A 189 6.69 24.28 -18.09
N GLU A 190 7.98 24.44 -17.81
CA GLU A 190 8.96 23.33 -17.81
C GLU A 190 9.01 22.62 -16.45
N VAL A 191 8.53 23.28 -15.40
CA VAL A 191 8.55 22.78 -14.03
C VAL A 191 7.15 22.88 -13.44
N VAL A 192 6.66 21.77 -12.90
CA VAL A 192 5.34 21.70 -12.25
C VAL A 192 5.52 21.32 -10.78
N LEU A 193 5.05 22.21 -9.91
CA LEU A 193 5.08 22.05 -8.46
C LEU A 193 3.64 21.96 -7.95
N CYS A 194 3.37 21.01 -7.05
CA CYS A 194 2.11 20.95 -6.30
C CYS A 194 2.32 21.57 -4.92
N LEU A 195 1.62 22.64 -4.57
CA LEU A 195 1.76 23.35 -3.30
C LEU A 195 0.49 23.22 -2.47
N ASP A 196 0.68 22.98 -1.17
CA ASP A 196 -0.40 23.05 -0.18
C ASP A 196 0.15 23.27 1.24
N GLU A 197 -0.73 23.58 2.20
CA GLU A 197 -0.40 23.67 3.61
C GLU A 197 -0.88 22.48 4.42
N PHE A 198 0.05 21.89 5.16
CA PHE A 198 -0.25 20.84 6.12
C PHE A 198 -0.37 21.41 7.54
N GLY A 199 -1.48 21.09 8.20
CA GLY A 199 -1.75 21.47 9.59
C GLY A 199 -3.24 21.45 9.95
N PRO A 200 -3.61 22.02 11.12
CA PRO A 200 -2.73 22.65 12.09
C PRO A 200 -1.75 21.67 12.75
N LEU A 201 -0.48 22.05 12.85
CA LEU A 201 0.54 21.34 13.61
C LEU A 201 0.44 21.80 15.07
N ASN A 202 -0.26 21.01 15.89
CA ASN A 202 -0.36 21.22 17.32
C ASN A 202 0.55 20.22 18.06
N LEU A 203 0.82 20.47 19.35
CA LEU A 203 1.66 19.60 20.18
C LEU A 203 0.82 18.60 20.98
N GLN A 204 -0.23 18.07 20.36
CA GLN A 204 -1.04 17.04 20.99
C GLN A 204 -0.37 15.67 20.82
N PRO A 205 -0.47 14.78 21.83
CA PRO A 205 -0.08 13.39 21.67
C PRO A 205 -0.88 12.75 20.54
N HIS A 206 -0.19 12.14 19.59
CA HIS A 206 -0.81 11.42 18.49
C HIS A 206 -0.74 9.91 18.75
N PRO A 207 -1.88 9.18 18.70
CA PRO A 207 -1.84 7.72 18.74
C PRO A 207 -1.06 7.23 17.51
N GLY A 208 -0.42 6.07 17.66
CA GLY A 208 0.36 5.48 16.59
C GLY A 208 0.55 3.99 16.77
N ARG A 209 1.29 3.39 15.84
CA ARG A 209 1.58 1.96 15.83
C ARG A 209 3.04 1.77 16.20
N GLN A 210 3.29 0.88 17.16
CA GLN A 210 4.64 0.47 17.56
C GLN A 210 4.59 -1.00 17.95
N TRP A 211 5.71 -1.70 17.77
CA TRP A 211 5.89 -3.01 18.37
C TRP A 211 5.81 -2.85 19.89
N ALA A 212 4.94 -3.62 20.51
CA ALA A 212 4.74 -3.60 21.94
C ALA A 212 4.42 -5.02 22.39
N GLU A 213 4.87 -5.36 23.59
CA GLU A 213 4.51 -6.62 24.23
C GLU A 213 2.98 -6.74 24.34
N ARG A 214 2.48 -7.98 24.23
CA ARG A 214 1.05 -8.28 24.28
C ARG A 214 0.50 -7.80 25.64
N GLY A 215 -0.52 -6.94 25.60
CA GLY A 215 -1.13 -6.42 26.82
C GLY A 215 -1.85 -7.51 27.63
N GLY A 216 -1.65 -7.52 28.95
CA GLY A 216 -2.28 -8.42 29.91
C GLY A 216 -1.79 -8.14 31.34
N ARG A 217 -2.54 -8.55 32.37
CA ARG A 217 -2.06 -8.55 33.76
C ARG A 217 -0.84 -9.47 33.83
N HIS A 218 0.34 -8.88 33.88
CA HIS A 218 1.58 -9.64 34.01
C HIS A 218 1.67 -10.21 35.42
N LYS A 219 2.25 -11.42 35.56
CA LYS A 219 2.40 -12.11 36.85
C LYS A 219 3.64 -11.67 37.63
N ASP A 220 4.52 -10.88 37.03
CA ASP A 220 5.75 -10.43 37.66
C ASP A 220 5.52 -9.14 38.48
N PRO A 221 5.62 -9.18 39.81
CA PRO A 221 5.35 -8.04 40.70
C PRO A 221 6.41 -6.92 40.62
N GLY A 222 7.62 -7.22 40.13
CA GLY A 222 8.73 -6.26 40.10
C GLY A 222 8.81 -5.40 38.84
N ARG A 223 7.89 -5.58 37.90
CA ARG A 223 8.02 -5.04 36.54
C ARG A 223 7.28 -3.72 36.35
N GLU A 224 7.97 -2.73 35.80
CA GLU A 224 7.36 -1.43 35.50
C GLU A 224 6.24 -1.56 34.43
N PRO A 225 5.09 -0.90 34.63
CA PRO A 225 4.03 -0.85 33.63
C PRO A 225 4.52 -0.28 32.31
N ARG A 226 3.89 -0.70 31.21
CA ARG A 226 4.14 -0.09 29.90
C ARG A 226 4.01 1.44 30.00
N PRO A 227 5.03 2.22 29.58
CA PRO A 227 4.93 3.67 29.51
C PRO A 227 3.73 4.07 28.66
N ARG A 228 2.73 4.69 29.30
CA ARG A 228 1.60 5.32 28.61
C ARG A 228 2.00 6.75 28.30
N ARG A 229 1.61 7.20 27.11
CA ARG A 229 1.80 8.60 26.74
C ARG A 229 0.77 9.46 27.44
N ARG A 230 1.08 10.75 27.56
CA ARG A 230 0.18 11.73 28.13
C ARG A 230 -1.17 11.67 27.38
N ALA A 231 -2.27 11.69 28.12
CA ALA A 231 -3.63 11.74 27.55
C ALA A 231 -4.16 13.17 27.39
N THR A 232 -3.31 14.17 27.62
CA THR A 232 -3.69 15.58 27.70
C THR A 232 -3.88 16.17 26.31
N TYR A 233 -5.09 16.67 26.05
CA TYR A 233 -5.46 17.35 24.81
C TYR A 233 -5.26 18.88 24.86
N THR A 234 -4.76 19.41 25.98
CA THR A 234 -4.51 20.85 26.15
C THR A 234 -3.52 21.34 25.09
N ARG A 235 -3.78 22.54 24.53
CA ARG A 235 -2.99 23.13 23.43
C ARG A 235 -2.20 24.37 23.93
N PRO A 236 -1.22 24.22 24.83
CA PRO A 236 -0.62 25.35 25.53
C PRO A 236 0.25 26.25 24.63
N HIS A 237 0.65 25.80 23.44
CA HIS A 237 1.68 26.48 22.63
C HIS A 237 1.20 26.91 21.23
N GLY A 238 -0.11 27.06 21.05
CA GLY A 238 -0.72 27.40 19.76
C GLY A 238 -0.41 26.36 18.67
N VAL A 239 -0.52 26.78 17.41
CA VAL A 239 -0.33 25.90 16.24
C VAL A 239 0.76 26.43 15.31
N ARG A 240 1.28 25.55 14.46
CA ARG A 240 2.13 25.89 13.32
C ARG A 240 1.49 25.35 12.03
N HIS A 241 2.00 25.81 10.90
CA HIS A 241 1.57 25.37 9.59
C HIS A 241 2.81 25.06 8.75
N LEU A 242 2.82 23.91 8.10
CA LEU A 242 3.83 23.57 7.12
C LEU A 242 3.34 24.03 5.75
N PHE A 243 4.00 25.00 5.14
CA PHE A 243 3.87 25.22 3.70
C PHE A 243 4.78 24.22 3.00
N ALA A 244 4.25 23.45 2.07
CA ALA A 244 5.02 22.44 1.36
C ALA A 244 4.76 22.48 -0.14
N ALA A 245 5.77 22.06 -0.91
CA ALA A 245 5.65 21.91 -2.35
C ALA A 245 6.30 20.60 -2.79
N TYR A 246 5.63 19.91 -3.70
CA TYR A 246 6.09 18.68 -4.31
C TYR A 246 6.45 18.96 -5.76
N ASP A 247 7.73 18.84 -6.10
CA ASP A 247 8.22 18.91 -7.47
C ASP A 247 8.00 17.56 -8.14
N LEU A 248 7.15 17.55 -9.17
CA LEU A 248 6.78 16.36 -9.92
C LEU A 248 7.94 15.84 -10.77
N GLY A 249 8.67 16.74 -11.44
CA GLY A 249 9.76 16.34 -12.34
C GLY A 249 11.00 15.84 -11.61
N LYS A 250 11.29 16.36 -10.41
CA LYS A 250 12.44 15.91 -9.60
C LYS A 250 12.09 14.86 -8.55
N ASP A 251 10.80 14.57 -8.37
CA ASP A 251 10.28 13.80 -7.24
C ASP A 251 10.87 14.29 -5.90
N LYS A 252 10.70 15.59 -5.59
CA LYS A 252 11.24 16.22 -4.37
C LYS A 252 10.19 16.99 -3.59
N LEU A 253 10.13 16.74 -2.29
CA LEU A 253 9.30 17.48 -1.35
C LEU A 253 10.10 18.61 -0.68
N TYR A 254 9.53 19.79 -0.62
CA TYR A 254 10.07 20.99 0.04
C TYR A 254 9.09 21.44 1.13
N GLY A 255 9.58 22.02 2.22
CA GLY A 255 8.67 22.40 3.31
C GLY A 255 9.22 23.41 4.31
N HIS A 256 8.48 24.48 4.57
CA HIS A 256 8.76 25.52 5.55
C HIS A 256 7.66 25.62 6.61
N ILE A 257 8.04 25.47 7.88
CA ILE A 257 7.12 25.62 9.01
C ILE A 257 7.02 27.10 9.39
N LYS A 258 5.80 27.61 9.44
CA LYS A 258 5.47 29.01 9.73
C LYS A 258 4.45 29.10 10.88
N PRO A 259 4.46 30.21 11.64
CA PRO A 259 3.52 30.42 12.74
C PRO A 259 2.10 30.79 12.28
N LYS A 260 1.94 31.28 11.06
CA LYS A 260 0.65 31.73 10.49
C LYS A 260 0.54 31.31 9.04
N LYS A 261 -0.67 30.96 8.59
CA LYS A 261 -1.03 30.70 7.19
C LYS A 261 -1.66 31.98 6.59
N ASN A 262 -0.84 32.86 6.04
CA ASN A 262 -1.28 34.12 5.42
C ASN A 262 -0.50 34.43 4.14
N ARG A 263 -0.96 35.43 3.37
CA ARG A 263 -0.41 35.77 2.04
C ARG A 263 1.08 36.14 2.08
N THR A 264 1.54 36.84 3.11
CA THR A 264 2.96 37.17 3.27
C THR A 264 3.81 35.91 3.41
N ARG A 265 3.39 34.96 4.27
CA ARG A 265 4.12 33.70 4.47
C ARG A 265 4.03 32.77 3.25
N PHE A 266 2.91 32.79 2.54
CA PHE A 266 2.75 32.12 1.25
C PHE A 266 3.74 32.65 0.21
N LEU A 267 3.82 33.97 0.01
CA LEU A 267 4.76 34.59 -0.93
C LEU A 267 6.23 34.39 -0.53
N GLU A 268 6.56 34.39 0.76
CA GLU A 268 7.88 34.00 1.23
C GLU A 268 8.26 32.58 0.78
N PHE A 269 7.30 31.64 0.84
CA PHE A 269 7.55 30.27 0.39
C PHE A 269 7.64 30.17 -1.13
N CYS A 270 6.77 30.88 -1.87
CA CYS A 270 6.84 30.92 -3.33
C CYS A 270 8.17 31.50 -3.84
N ARG A 271 8.69 32.56 -3.20
CA ARG A 271 10.03 33.12 -3.51
C ARG A 271 11.14 32.10 -3.30
N TYR A 272 11.05 31.31 -2.23
CA TYR A 272 11.98 30.20 -2.00
C TYR A 272 11.89 29.18 -3.14
N LEU A 273 10.70 28.70 -3.51
CA LEU A 273 10.54 27.76 -4.62
C LEU A 273 11.09 28.33 -5.94
N ARG A 274 10.81 29.61 -6.22
CA ARG A 274 11.34 30.29 -7.41
C ARG A 274 12.87 30.31 -7.43
N SER A 275 13.52 30.52 -6.29
CA SER A 275 14.99 30.53 -6.20
C SER A 275 15.66 29.19 -6.53
N LEU A 276 14.90 28.08 -6.56
CA LEU A 276 15.43 26.75 -6.89
C LEU A 276 15.64 26.53 -8.39
N TYR A 277 15.18 27.45 -9.25
CA TYR A 277 15.24 27.34 -10.70
C TYR A 277 15.75 28.65 -11.33
N PRO A 278 16.43 28.61 -12.49
CA PRO A 278 16.82 29.82 -13.22
C PRO A 278 15.61 30.70 -13.60
N PRO A 279 15.72 32.05 -13.58
CA PRO A 279 14.61 32.99 -13.87
C PRO A 279 13.87 32.77 -15.19
N LYS A 280 14.58 32.29 -16.22
CA LYS A 280 14.02 32.01 -17.56
C LYS A 280 13.07 30.82 -17.60
N ILE A 281 13.21 29.86 -16.68
CA ILE A 281 12.40 28.65 -16.64
C ILE A 281 11.01 29.00 -16.13
N ARG A 282 9.96 28.66 -16.88
CA ARG A 282 8.58 28.88 -16.45
C ARG A 282 8.16 27.79 -15.47
N ILE A 283 7.55 28.20 -14.35
CA ILE A 283 7.09 27.29 -13.30
C ILE A 283 5.57 27.37 -13.19
N ALA A 284 4.89 26.23 -13.23
CA ALA A 284 3.51 26.12 -12.76
C ALA A 284 3.48 25.65 -11.31
N ILE A 285 2.66 26.32 -10.51
CA ILE A 285 2.34 25.92 -9.14
C ILE A 285 0.86 25.56 -9.10
N VAL A 286 0.56 24.26 -8.91
CA VAL A 286 -0.79 23.74 -8.70
C VAL A 286 -1.15 23.87 -7.22
N LEU A 287 -2.25 24.52 -6.89
CA LEU A 287 -2.66 24.80 -5.50
C LEU A 287 -4.17 25.00 -5.33
N ASP A 288 -4.66 25.09 -4.10
CA ASP A 288 -6.06 25.42 -3.84
C ASP A 288 -6.36 26.93 -3.99
N ASN A 289 -7.64 27.28 -4.09
CA ASN A 289 -8.10 28.66 -4.21
C ASN A 289 -8.26 29.38 -2.86
N PHE A 290 -7.49 29.00 -1.85
CA PHE A 290 -7.55 29.65 -0.54
C PHE A 290 -7.19 31.14 -0.65
N SER A 291 -7.94 32.01 0.04
CA SER A 291 -7.89 33.47 -0.16
C SER A 291 -6.47 34.09 -0.15
N PRO A 292 -5.57 33.73 0.79
CA PRO A 292 -4.15 34.09 0.73
C PRO A 292 -3.38 33.76 -0.55
N HIS A 293 -3.81 32.76 -1.32
CA HIS A 293 -3.20 32.35 -2.60
C HIS A 293 -3.75 33.15 -3.77
N LEU A 294 -4.79 33.96 -3.56
CA LEU A 294 -5.46 34.70 -4.61
C LEU A 294 -4.98 36.15 -4.67
N THR A 295 -4.86 36.65 -5.89
CA THR A 295 -4.98 38.07 -6.21
C THR A 295 -6.42 38.50 -5.92
N THR A 296 -6.59 39.57 -5.16
CA THR A 296 -7.91 40.11 -4.82
C THR A 296 -7.95 41.58 -5.18
N LYS A 297 -9.16 42.16 -5.27
CA LYS A 297 -9.33 43.61 -5.49
C LYS A 297 -8.56 44.48 -4.48
N ARG A 298 -8.29 43.97 -3.28
CA ARG A 298 -7.61 44.69 -2.20
C ARG A 298 -6.11 44.40 -2.09
N ASP A 299 -5.63 43.36 -2.76
CA ASP A 299 -4.26 42.89 -2.62
C ASP A 299 -3.87 42.08 -3.87
N SER A 300 -3.11 42.73 -4.74
CA SER A 300 -2.65 42.19 -6.03
C SER A 300 -1.32 41.44 -5.94
N ARG A 301 -0.65 41.45 -4.78
CA ARG A 301 0.75 41.03 -4.62
C ARG A 301 1.04 39.62 -5.11
N VAL A 302 0.04 38.72 -5.11
CA VAL A 302 0.22 37.35 -5.61
C VAL A 302 0.36 37.34 -7.13
N GLY A 303 -0.57 37.98 -7.84
CA GLY A 303 -0.54 38.09 -9.30
C GLY A 303 0.65 38.89 -9.79
N ASP A 304 0.94 40.03 -9.15
CA ASP A 304 2.09 40.88 -9.50
C ASP A 304 3.39 40.10 -9.36
N TRP A 305 3.54 39.33 -8.28
CA TRP A 305 4.71 38.49 -8.07
C TRP A 305 4.79 37.37 -9.11
N ALA A 306 3.69 36.69 -9.41
CA ALA A 306 3.67 35.60 -10.40
C ALA A 306 4.11 36.09 -11.78
N ALA A 307 3.51 37.18 -12.25
CA ALA A 307 3.83 37.81 -13.53
C ALA A 307 5.30 38.23 -13.62
N ALA A 308 5.83 38.85 -12.55
CA ALA A 308 7.23 39.29 -12.50
C ALA A 308 8.25 38.15 -12.41
N ASN A 309 7.84 36.92 -12.10
CA ASN A 309 8.76 35.80 -11.82
C ASN A 309 8.63 34.62 -12.79
N ASN A 310 7.90 34.78 -13.91
CA ASN A 310 7.63 33.71 -14.86
C ASN A 310 6.98 32.49 -14.18
N VAL A 311 5.97 32.76 -13.34
CA VAL A 311 5.23 31.75 -12.58
C VAL A 311 3.76 31.79 -12.96
N GLU A 312 3.20 30.61 -13.16
CA GLU A 312 1.78 30.38 -13.32
C GLU A 312 1.21 29.74 -12.05
N PHE A 313 0.11 30.29 -11.52
CA PHE A 313 -0.67 29.65 -10.48
C PHE A 313 -1.87 28.93 -11.11
N ALA A 314 -1.87 27.60 -11.04
CA ALA A 314 -2.95 26.75 -11.53
C ALA A 314 -3.83 26.30 -10.35
N TYR A 315 -4.98 26.96 -10.19
CA TYR A 315 -5.87 26.67 -9.07
C TYR A 315 -6.73 25.44 -9.33
N THR A 316 -6.69 24.49 -8.40
CA THR A 316 -7.63 23.37 -8.37
C THR A 316 -9.07 23.87 -8.21
N PRO A 317 -10.06 23.21 -8.84
CA PRO A 317 -11.46 23.59 -8.65
C PRO A 317 -11.88 23.46 -7.19
N THR A 318 -12.85 24.28 -6.76
CA THR A 318 -13.37 24.24 -5.39
C THR A 318 -13.80 22.82 -4.99
N ASN A 319 -13.52 22.39 -3.75
CA ASN A 319 -13.77 21.02 -3.26
C ASN A 319 -13.05 19.90 -4.04
N SER A 320 -11.98 20.20 -4.78
CA SER A 320 -11.22 19.21 -5.57
C SER A 320 -9.78 19.05 -5.10
N SER A 321 -9.55 19.08 -3.78
CA SER A 321 -8.19 18.89 -3.23
C SER A 321 -7.58 17.55 -3.60
N TRP A 322 -8.41 16.54 -3.88
CA TRP A 322 -7.99 15.25 -4.42
C TRP A 322 -7.20 15.34 -5.72
N LEU A 323 -7.32 16.43 -6.49
CA LEU A 323 -6.57 16.68 -7.72
C LEU A 323 -5.14 17.17 -7.43
N ASN A 324 -4.86 17.67 -6.22
CA ASN A 324 -3.53 18.18 -5.86
C ASN A 324 -2.61 17.03 -5.41
N ARG A 325 -1.64 16.64 -6.26
CA ARG A 325 -0.77 15.46 -6.03
C ARG A 325 0.06 15.51 -4.74
N ILE A 326 0.25 16.69 -4.12
CA ILE A 326 0.95 16.79 -2.83
C ILE A 326 0.17 16.16 -1.66
N GLU A 327 -1.15 16.05 -1.74
CA GLU A 327 -2.00 15.53 -0.66
C GLU A 327 -1.62 14.08 -0.27
N ALA A 328 -1.20 13.27 -1.24
CA ALA A 328 -0.69 11.92 -0.98
C ALA A 328 0.60 11.95 -0.14
N GLN A 329 1.48 12.93 -0.37
CA GLN A 329 2.71 13.12 0.38
C GLN A 329 2.44 13.48 1.85
N PHE A 330 1.36 14.22 2.13
CA PHE A 330 0.96 14.57 3.49
C PHE A 330 0.47 13.38 4.31
N THR A 331 -0.12 12.37 3.66
CA THR A 331 -0.49 11.13 4.35
C THR A 331 0.75 10.40 4.85
N ALA A 332 1.77 10.27 4.00
CA ALA A 332 3.06 9.68 4.39
C ALA A 332 3.76 10.53 5.48
N LEU A 333 3.79 11.86 5.31
CA LEU A 333 4.39 12.77 6.30
C LEU A 333 3.74 12.59 7.67
N ARG A 334 2.41 12.60 7.77
CA ARG A 334 1.69 12.37 9.04
C ARG A 334 2.09 11.05 9.66
N TYR A 335 2.09 9.97 8.88
CA TYR A 335 2.41 8.62 9.34
C TYR A 335 3.83 8.54 9.92
N PHE A 336 4.81 9.17 9.28
CA PHE A 336 6.21 9.06 9.70
C PHE A 336 6.63 10.08 10.76
N THR A 337 5.95 11.24 10.87
CA THR A 337 6.43 12.34 11.72
C THR A 337 5.49 12.72 12.87
N LEU A 338 4.21 12.36 12.78
CA LEU A 338 3.21 12.71 13.78
C LEU A 338 2.65 11.49 14.49
N ASP A 339 2.25 10.45 13.75
CA ASP A 339 1.63 9.27 14.36
C ASP A 339 2.59 8.62 15.37
N GLY A 340 2.10 8.39 16.59
CA GLY A 340 2.93 7.84 17.66
C GLY A 340 4.02 8.81 18.11
N THR A 341 3.74 10.12 18.19
CA THR A 341 4.62 11.14 18.81
C THR A 341 3.91 11.90 19.95
N ASP A 342 4.68 12.46 20.89
CA ASP A 342 4.22 13.37 21.95
C ASP A 342 5.29 14.46 22.10
N HIS A 343 5.37 15.32 21.07
CA HIS A 343 6.41 16.36 20.98
C HIS A 343 6.24 17.39 22.08
N ALA A 344 7.32 17.70 22.80
CA ALA A 344 7.31 18.70 23.87
C ALA A 344 7.33 20.14 23.33
N SER A 345 7.81 20.34 22.09
CA SER A 345 7.92 21.67 21.48
C SER A 345 7.73 21.67 19.96
N HIS A 346 7.37 22.84 19.42
CA HIS A 346 7.32 23.06 17.96
C HIS A 346 8.69 22.91 17.29
N LYS A 347 9.78 23.13 18.04
CA LYS A 347 11.15 22.92 17.54
C LYS A 347 11.42 21.43 17.31
N GLU A 348 11.00 20.59 18.23
CA GLU A 348 11.13 19.13 18.14
C GLU A 348 10.28 18.58 16.99
N GLN A 349 8.99 18.91 16.96
CA GLN A 349 8.08 18.51 15.88
C GLN A 349 8.60 18.97 14.51
N GLY A 350 9.06 20.22 14.42
CA GLY A 350 9.61 20.76 13.18
C GLY A 350 10.93 20.12 12.76
N SER A 351 11.79 19.74 13.70
CA SER A 351 13.02 18.99 13.42
C SER A 351 12.71 17.61 12.85
N MET A 352 11.71 16.91 13.40
CA MET A 352 11.28 15.60 12.90
C MET A 352 10.73 15.70 11.46
N ILE A 353 9.88 16.69 11.19
CA ILE A 353 9.35 16.94 9.84
C ILE A 353 10.47 17.22 8.84
N ARG A 354 11.44 18.08 9.19
CA ARG A 354 12.58 18.38 8.30
C ARG A 354 13.45 17.17 8.02
N ARG A 355 13.76 16.36 9.05
CA ARG A 355 14.51 15.12 8.87
C ARG A 355 13.78 14.13 7.98
N TYR A 356 12.46 14.02 8.12
CA TYR A 356 11.66 13.19 7.23
C TYR A 356 11.69 13.68 5.79
N ILE A 357 11.53 14.99 5.53
CA ILE A 357 11.61 15.54 4.16
C ILE A 357 12.97 15.20 3.52
N ILE A 358 14.07 15.37 4.26
CA ILE A 358 15.42 15.01 3.80
C ILE A 358 15.52 13.51 3.51
N TRP A 359 15.01 12.67 4.42
CA TRP A 359 15.01 11.22 4.24
C TRP A 359 14.18 10.80 3.02
N ARG A 360 12.94 11.30 2.89
CA ARG A 360 12.03 11.04 1.77
C ARG A 360 12.67 11.38 0.44
N ASN A 361 13.30 12.56 0.33
CA ASN A 361 13.96 12.99 -0.89
C ASN A 361 15.20 12.15 -1.26
N ARG A 362 15.76 11.38 -0.32
CA ARG A 362 16.85 10.42 -0.55
C ARG A 362 16.36 8.99 -0.80
N HIS A 363 15.07 8.72 -0.57
CA HIS A 363 14.47 7.39 -0.60
C HIS A 363 13.18 7.38 -1.42
N ALA A 364 13.13 8.17 -2.50
CA ALA A 364 12.00 8.21 -3.44
C ALA A 364 11.66 6.82 -4.01
N ASP A 365 12.65 5.93 -4.05
CA ASP A 365 12.52 4.56 -4.57
C ASP A 365 12.10 3.53 -3.52
N ASP A 366 11.91 3.94 -2.26
CA ASP A 366 11.48 3.05 -1.19
C ASP A 366 10.07 2.52 -1.45
N GLN A 367 9.94 1.21 -1.59
CA GLN A 367 8.68 0.54 -1.93
C GLN A 367 7.59 0.77 -0.88
N ARG A 368 7.96 0.91 0.40
CA ARG A 368 7.00 1.13 1.48
C ARG A 368 6.48 2.56 1.46
N LEU A 369 7.35 3.53 1.17
CA LEU A 369 6.95 4.92 0.94
C LEU A 369 5.99 5.00 -0.25
N ARG A 370 6.36 4.42 -1.40
CA ARG A 370 5.50 4.36 -2.60
C ARG A 370 4.14 3.74 -2.27
N ALA A 371 4.12 2.57 -1.61
CA ALA A 371 2.87 1.93 -1.22
C ALA A 371 1.98 2.77 -0.28
N VAL A 372 2.56 3.63 0.58
CA VAL A 372 1.77 4.56 1.42
C VAL A 372 1.24 5.73 0.59
N VAL A 373 2.06 6.28 -0.29
CA VAL A 373 1.69 7.39 -1.19
C VAL A 373 0.62 6.94 -2.20
N ASP A 374 0.81 5.80 -2.87
CA ASP A 374 -0.11 5.27 -3.89
C ASP A 374 -1.50 4.97 -3.32
N ARG A 375 -1.56 4.47 -2.08
CA ARG A 375 -2.85 4.26 -1.38
C ARG A 375 -3.57 5.57 -1.08
N ALA A 376 -2.82 6.65 -0.92
CA ALA A 376 -3.36 7.96 -0.62
C ALA A 376 -3.65 8.78 -1.89
N ASN A 377 -2.98 8.45 -3.00
CA ASN A 377 -3.13 9.12 -4.27
C ASN A 377 -4.51 8.83 -4.89
N VAL A 378 -5.17 9.90 -5.33
CA VAL A 378 -6.49 9.86 -5.99
C VAL A 378 -6.48 10.72 -7.26
N ALA A 379 -5.37 11.41 -7.53
CA ALA A 379 -5.16 12.29 -8.67
C ALA A 379 -4.56 11.53 -9.85
#